data_AF-A0A538EVZ2-F1
#
_entry.id   AF-A0A538EVZ2-F1
#
_cell.length_a   1.000
_cell.length_b   1.000
_cell.length_c   1.000
_cell.angle_alpha   90.00
_cell.angle_beta   90.00
_cell.angle_gamma   90.00
#
_symmetry.space_group_name_H-M   'P 1'
#
loop_
_entity.id
_entity.type
_entity.pdbx_description
1 polymer ?
#
loop_
_entity_poly.entity_id
_entity_poly.type
_entity_poly.pdbx_seq_one_letter_code
_entity_poly.pdbx_strand_id
1 'polypeptide(L)'
;MSIHPGLPKLVATDLDGTLVRSDDTVSAYTHEVLARVKAAGIPLVGATGRGPRLIDTCREFIPEADFLVLAQGARVVDLTDPSGPATLRGVTVDGAVILGLLEALEAIVGPLSVMVEAGDEPGAPLWGEAHPAWRYPDALERRARHEALAGPVIKAFAHSHRYDPDELVAIARTLIPADGVTVTQAGLGYIEICPPGVTKATGLAVVADSLGVDPRSV
;
A
#
# COMPACT_ATOMS: atom_id res chain seq x y z
N MET A 1 -21.95 18.00 -7.48
CA MET A 1 -20.61 18.12 -8.09
C MET A 1 -20.75 18.88 -9.40
N SER A 2 -20.15 20.06 -9.55
CA SER A 2 -20.23 20.82 -10.80
C SER A 2 -19.23 20.24 -11.78
N ILE A 3 -19.72 19.59 -12.85
CA ILE A 3 -18.87 18.88 -13.80
C ILE A 3 -18.38 19.90 -14.84
N HIS A 4 -17.15 20.38 -14.71
CA HIS A 4 -16.56 21.28 -15.71
C HIS A 4 -16.25 20.52 -17.01
N PRO A 5 -16.77 20.96 -18.17
CA PRO A 5 -16.44 20.36 -19.46
C PRO A 5 -14.95 20.51 -19.74
N GLY A 6 -14.27 19.41 -20.11
CA GLY A 6 -12.85 19.41 -20.48
C GLY A 6 -11.84 19.29 -19.32
N LEU A 7 -12.29 19.28 -18.06
CA LEU A 7 -11.43 18.99 -16.90
C LEU A 7 -11.54 17.52 -16.45
N PRO A 8 -10.44 16.92 -15.95
CA PRO A 8 -10.45 15.60 -15.33
C PRO A 8 -11.53 15.49 -14.25
N LYS A 9 -12.09 14.28 -14.09
CA LYS A 9 -13.12 14.01 -13.07
C LYS A 9 -12.53 13.58 -11.74
N LEU A 10 -11.27 13.15 -11.77
CA LEU A 10 -10.46 12.68 -10.67
C LEU A 10 -9.00 12.89 -11.08
N VAL A 11 -8.12 13.16 -10.12
CA VAL A 11 -6.67 13.09 -10.35
C VAL A 11 -6.07 12.16 -9.30
N ALA A 12 -5.40 11.11 -9.75
CA ALA A 12 -4.68 10.19 -8.90
C ALA A 12 -3.17 10.34 -9.10
N THR A 13 -2.41 10.30 -8.01
CA THR A 13 -0.95 10.31 -8.05
C THR A 13 -0.40 9.18 -7.20
N ASP A 14 0.64 8.53 -7.70
CA ASP A 14 1.51 7.74 -6.83
C ASP A 14 2.27 8.67 -5.86
N LEU A 15 2.71 8.14 -4.72
CA LEU A 15 3.49 8.88 -3.74
C LEU A 15 4.99 8.68 -3.94
N ASP A 16 5.57 7.61 -3.39
CA ASP A 16 7.00 7.36 -3.37
C ASP A 16 7.59 7.27 -4.79
N GLY A 17 8.59 8.10 -5.09
CA GLY A 17 9.23 8.14 -6.41
C GLY A 17 8.41 8.86 -7.50
N THR A 18 7.23 9.39 -7.17
CA THR A 18 6.38 10.19 -8.07
C THR A 18 6.12 11.57 -7.49
N LEU A 19 5.30 11.66 -6.42
CA LEU A 19 5.05 12.90 -5.70
C LEU A 19 6.16 13.18 -4.68
N VAL A 20 6.54 12.14 -3.93
CA VAL A 20 7.57 12.16 -2.91
C VAL A 20 8.91 11.89 -3.58
N ARG A 21 9.81 12.84 -3.42
CA ARG A 21 11.15 12.82 -4.02
C ARG A 21 12.08 11.86 -3.26
N SER A 22 13.26 11.64 -3.81
CA SER A 22 14.28 10.78 -3.19
C SER A 22 14.84 11.31 -1.86
N ASP A 23 14.57 12.58 -1.53
CA ASP A 23 14.91 13.21 -0.24
C ASP A 23 13.74 13.18 0.76
N ASP A 24 12.72 12.36 0.50
CA ASP A 24 11.49 12.22 1.30
C ASP A 24 10.68 13.52 1.45
N THR A 25 10.77 14.43 0.47
CA THR A 25 9.99 15.68 0.44
C THR A 25 9.07 15.81 -0.78
N VAL A 26 8.09 16.73 -0.67
CA VAL A 26 7.25 17.20 -1.78
C VAL A 26 7.52 18.70 -1.97
N SER A 27 7.71 19.17 -3.21
CA SER A 27 8.01 20.59 -3.42
C SER A 27 6.83 21.52 -3.17
N ALA A 28 7.14 22.74 -2.75
CA ALA A 28 6.19 23.85 -2.67
C ALA A 28 5.40 24.04 -3.97
N TYR A 29 6.08 24.02 -5.14
CA TYR A 29 5.40 24.11 -6.44
C TYR A 29 4.34 23.00 -6.63
N THR A 30 4.63 21.78 -6.20
CA THR A 30 3.70 20.64 -6.32
C THR A 30 2.49 20.84 -5.42
N HIS A 31 2.71 21.25 -4.16
CA HIS A 31 1.60 21.59 -3.25
C HIS A 31 0.72 22.71 -3.83
N GLU A 32 1.32 23.77 -4.38
CA GLU A 32 0.57 24.83 -5.03
C GLU A 32 -0.28 24.33 -6.22
N VAL A 33 0.25 23.41 -7.02
CA VAL A 33 -0.51 22.78 -8.12
C VAL A 33 -1.68 21.97 -7.57
N LEU A 34 -1.44 21.11 -6.59
CA LEU A 34 -2.47 20.26 -5.97
C LEU A 34 -3.57 21.11 -5.31
N ALA A 35 -3.20 22.19 -4.61
CA ALA A 35 -4.14 23.12 -4.03
C ALA A 35 -5.04 23.78 -5.09
N ARG A 36 -4.48 24.14 -6.27
CA ARG A 36 -5.27 24.65 -7.39
C ARG A 36 -6.22 23.60 -7.97
N VAL A 37 -5.80 22.34 -8.07
CA VAL A 37 -6.65 21.23 -8.52
C VAL A 37 -7.83 21.03 -7.55
N LYS A 38 -7.55 21.01 -6.25
CA LYS A 38 -8.58 20.93 -5.20
C LYS A 38 -9.54 22.12 -5.25
N ALA A 39 -9.01 23.35 -5.39
CA ALA A 39 -9.82 24.56 -5.49
C ALA A 39 -10.71 24.60 -6.75
N ALA A 40 -10.32 23.90 -7.82
CA ALA A 40 -11.14 23.70 -9.02
C ALA A 40 -12.23 22.63 -8.84
N GLY A 41 -12.34 22.02 -7.65
CA GLY A 41 -13.34 21.00 -7.33
C GLY A 41 -13.06 19.63 -7.95
N ILE A 42 -11.82 19.36 -8.34
CA ILE A 42 -11.38 18.07 -8.87
C ILE A 42 -10.87 17.23 -7.68
N PRO A 43 -11.48 16.06 -7.40
CA PRO A 43 -11.05 15.22 -6.30
C PRO A 43 -9.62 14.70 -6.52
N LEU A 44 -8.84 14.65 -5.43
CA LEU A 44 -7.46 14.18 -5.42
C LEU A 44 -7.30 12.86 -4.68
N VAL A 45 -6.57 11.92 -5.29
CA VAL A 45 -6.29 10.60 -4.72
C VAL A 45 -4.78 10.39 -4.60
N GLY A 46 -4.29 10.14 -3.39
CA GLY A 46 -2.94 9.62 -3.17
C GLY A 46 -2.97 8.08 -3.19
N ALA A 47 -2.23 7.44 -4.09
CA ALA A 47 -2.12 5.99 -4.16
C ALA A 47 -0.70 5.53 -3.78
N THR A 48 -0.55 4.55 -2.90
CA THR A 48 0.78 4.13 -2.41
C THR A 48 0.80 2.67 -1.95
N GLY A 49 2.01 2.10 -1.96
CA GLY A 49 2.31 0.83 -1.31
C GLY A 49 2.38 0.95 0.21
N ARG A 50 2.54 2.16 0.77
CA ARG A 50 2.53 2.38 2.23
C ARG A 50 1.21 1.90 2.83
N GLY A 51 1.29 1.20 3.96
CA GLY A 51 0.13 0.65 4.62
C GLY A 51 -0.54 1.63 5.60
N PRO A 52 -1.65 1.21 6.24
CA PRO A 52 -2.48 2.07 7.08
C PRO A 52 -1.73 2.68 8.27
N ARG A 53 -0.69 1.99 8.78
CA ARG A 53 0.15 2.53 9.85
C ARG A 53 0.81 3.87 9.49
N LEU A 54 1.00 4.16 8.19
CA LEU A 54 1.65 5.37 7.68
C LEU A 54 0.65 6.39 7.12
N ILE A 55 -0.63 6.28 7.45
CA ILE A 55 -1.66 7.18 6.91
C ILE A 55 -1.36 8.65 7.21
N ASP A 56 -0.89 8.97 8.41
CA ASP A 56 -0.57 10.36 8.78
C ASP A 56 0.60 10.92 7.96
N THR A 57 1.67 10.14 7.77
CA THR A 57 2.76 10.54 6.87
C THR A 57 2.28 10.74 5.42
N CYS A 58 1.36 9.90 4.94
CA CYS A 58 0.78 10.09 3.61
C CYS A 58 -0.03 11.40 3.54
N ARG A 59 -0.77 11.75 4.60
CA ARG A 59 -1.52 13.00 4.70
C ARG A 59 -0.60 14.23 4.81
N GLU A 60 0.57 14.09 5.39
CA GLU A 60 1.60 15.15 5.40
C GLU A 60 2.17 15.39 4.00
N PHE A 61 2.36 14.34 3.20
CA PHE A 61 2.86 14.46 1.83
C PHE A 61 1.83 14.98 0.84
N ILE A 62 0.56 14.67 1.02
CA ILE A 62 -0.53 15.14 0.16
C ILE A 62 -1.72 15.65 1.01
N PRO A 63 -1.57 16.80 1.71
CA PRO A 63 -2.63 17.34 2.56
C PRO A 63 -3.88 17.72 1.76
N GLU A 64 -3.74 17.92 0.45
CA GLU A 64 -4.86 18.18 -0.46
C GLU A 64 -5.65 16.93 -0.86
N ALA A 65 -5.19 15.72 -0.54
CA ALA A 65 -5.90 14.49 -0.90
C ALA A 65 -7.29 14.43 -0.27
N ASP A 66 -8.27 14.02 -1.08
CA ASP A 66 -9.63 13.69 -0.64
C ASP A 66 -9.75 12.20 -0.33
N PHE A 67 -8.91 11.37 -0.96
CA PHE A 67 -8.88 9.93 -0.75
C PHE A 67 -7.43 9.41 -0.69
N LEU A 68 -7.23 8.35 0.07
CA LEU A 68 -5.99 7.57 0.07
C LEU A 68 -6.26 6.12 -0.30
N VAL A 69 -5.46 5.61 -1.24
CA VAL A 69 -5.37 4.20 -1.62
C VAL A 69 -4.05 3.68 -1.04
N LEU A 70 -4.15 2.91 0.05
CA LEU A 70 -3.04 2.41 0.86
C LEU A 70 -2.87 0.89 0.68
N ALA A 71 -1.71 0.37 1.09
CA ALA A 71 -1.37 -1.06 1.02
C ALA A 71 -1.67 -1.67 -0.36
N GLN A 72 -1.22 -1.01 -1.43
CA GLN A 72 -1.50 -1.40 -2.82
C GLN A 72 -3.00 -1.54 -3.14
N GLY A 73 -3.86 -0.78 -2.47
CA GLY A 73 -5.31 -0.80 -2.68
C GLY A 73 -6.08 -1.83 -1.87
N ALA A 74 -5.42 -2.52 -0.93
CA ALA A 74 -6.10 -3.31 0.09
C ALA A 74 -6.85 -2.42 1.09
N ARG A 75 -6.40 -1.17 1.29
CA ARG A 75 -7.07 -0.16 2.13
C ARG A 75 -7.42 1.06 1.29
N VAL A 76 -8.66 1.53 1.37
CA VAL A 76 -9.10 2.80 0.76
C VAL A 76 -9.81 3.63 1.81
N VAL A 77 -9.40 4.89 1.94
CA VAL A 77 -9.88 5.81 2.97
C VAL A 77 -10.37 7.10 2.32
N ASP A 78 -11.55 7.54 2.73
CA ASP A 78 -12.15 8.84 2.44
C ASP A 78 -11.72 9.84 3.52
N LEU A 79 -11.17 10.98 3.12
CA LEU A 79 -10.70 12.06 3.98
C LEU A 79 -11.59 13.32 3.91
N THR A 80 -12.71 13.25 3.19
CA THR A 80 -13.56 14.42 2.92
C THR A 80 -14.46 14.80 4.10
N ASP A 81 -14.74 13.85 5.00
CA ASP A 81 -15.55 14.09 6.20
C ASP A 81 -14.72 14.81 7.28
N PRO A 82 -15.12 16.01 7.74
CA PRO A 82 -14.40 16.74 8.78
C PRO A 82 -14.45 16.05 10.16
N SER A 83 -15.33 15.07 10.37
CA SER A 83 -15.39 14.26 11.60
C SER A 83 -14.29 13.20 11.66
N GLY A 84 -13.68 12.86 10.52
CA GLY A 84 -12.50 12.00 10.46
C GLY A 84 -12.48 11.07 9.24
N PRO A 85 -11.37 10.33 9.06
CA PRO A 85 -11.22 9.40 7.96
C PRO A 85 -12.23 8.26 8.01
N ALA A 86 -12.88 7.94 6.88
CA ALA A 86 -13.78 6.81 6.75
C ALA A 86 -13.20 5.72 5.83
N THR A 87 -13.25 4.46 6.26
CA THR A 87 -12.77 3.34 5.43
C THR A 87 -13.81 2.97 4.38
N LEU A 88 -13.44 3.05 3.10
CA LEU A 88 -14.25 2.59 1.96
C LEU A 88 -13.94 1.13 1.57
N ARG A 89 -12.71 0.68 1.82
CA ARG A 89 -12.28 -0.71 1.58
C ARG A 89 -11.28 -1.14 2.63
N GLY A 90 -11.46 -2.37 3.13
CA GLY A 90 -10.49 -3.08 3.96
C GLY A 90 -10.42 -4.54 3.57
N VAL A 91 -9.36 -4.92 2.85
CA VAL A 91 -9.13 -6.31 2.45
C VAL A 91 -7.96 -6.85 3.25
N THR A 92 -8.17 -8.03 3.83
CA THR A 92 -7.14 -8.82 4.49
C THR A 92 -7.07 -10.19 3.85
N VAL A 93 -5.99 -10.91 4.13
CA VAL A 93 -5.82 -12.32 3.78
C VAL A 93 -5.57 -13.10 5.06
N ASP A 94 -5.99 -14.37 5.09
CA ASP A 94 -5.66 -15.26 6.19
C ASP A 94 -4.14 -15.43 6.26
N GLY A 95 -3.54 -15.14 7.42
CA GLY A 95 -2.11 -15.25 7.64
C GLY A 95 -1.58 -16.66 7.38
N ALA A 96 -2.40 -17.71 7.53
CA ALA A 96 -2.02 -19.08 7.19
C ALA A 96 -1.66 -19.26 5.70
N VAL A 97 -2.31 -18.50 4.80
CA VAL A 97 -2.00 -18.53 3.36
C VAL A 97 -0.62 -17.93 3.10
N ILE A 98 -0.30 -16.80 3.74
CA ILE A 98 1.02 -16.18 3.63
C ILE A 98 2.08 -17.10 4.26
N LEU A 99 1.78 -17.71 5.42
CA LEU A 99 2.70 -18.62 6.10
C LEU A 99 3.09 -19.80 5.19
N GLY A 100 2.11 -20.45 4.56
CA GLY A 100 2.36 -21.56 3.65
C GLY A 100 3.19 -21.16 2.43
N LEU A 101 2.97 -19.96 1.87
CA LEU A 101 3.81 -19.42 0.79
C LEU A 101 5.25 -19.19 1.27
N LEU A 102 5.43 -18.59 2.45
CA LEU A 102 6.76 -18.33 3.01
C LEU A 102 7.53 -19.62 3.26
N GLU A 103 6.89 -20.64 3.83
CA GLU A 103 7.49 -21.96 4.06
C GLU A 103 7.91 -22.64 2.74
N ALA A 104 7.03 -22.60 1.73
CA ALA A 104 7.34 -23.14 0.41
C ALA A 104 8.49 -22.38 -0.28
N LEU A 105 8.53 -21.05 -0.12
CA LEU A 105 9.57 -20.20 -0.69
C LEU A 105 10.92 -20.46 -0.01
N GLU A 106 10.95 -20.53 1.32
CA GLU A 106 12.17 -20.80 2.09
C GLU A 106 12.79 -22.17 1.78
N ALA A 107 11.97 -23.17 1.44
CA ALA A 107 12.45 -24.47 0.98
C ALA A 107 13.31 -24.39 -0.30
N ILE A 108 13.17 -23.31 -1.08
CA ILE A 108 13.89 -23.07 -2.33
C ILE A 108 15.04 -22.06 -2.13
N VAL A 109 14.73 -20.91 -1.51
CA VAL A 109 15.66 -19.76 -1.48
C VAL A 109 16.47 -19.67 -0.18
N GLY A 110 16.16 -20.51 0.80
CA GLY A 110 16.69 -20.42 2.17
C GLY A 110 15.94 -19.40 3.03
N PRO A 111 16.45 -19.11 4.25
CA PRO A 111 15.76 -18.26 5.22
C PRO A 111 15.42 -16.87 4.71
N LEU A 112 14.25 -16.37 5.10
CA LEU A 112 13.76 -15.02 4.78
C LEU A 112 13.60 -14.18 6.06
N SER A 113 14.03 -12.91 5.98
CA SER A 113 13.57 -11.91 6.96
C SER A 113 12.15 -11.50 6.60
N VAL A 114 11.23 -11.54 7.58
CA VAL A 114 9.79 -11.33 7.34
C VAL A 114 9.23 -10.35 8.35
N MET A 115 8.50 -9.36 7.83
CA MET A 115 7.68 -8.43 8.60
C MET A 115 6.23 -8.52 8.15
N VAL A 116 5.30 -8.35 9.08
CA VAL A 116 3.86 -8.48 8.83
C VAL A 116 3.15 -7.21 9.27
N GLU A 117 2.31 -6.68 8.40
CA GLU A 117 1.40 -5.57 8.69
C GLU A 117 0.01 -6.16 8.93
N ALA A 118 -0.34 -6.35 10.20
CA ALA A 118 -1.63 -6.88 10.63
C ALA A 118 -2.54 -5.80 11.25
N GLY A 119 -1.94 -4.81 11.92
CA GLY A 119 -2.67 -3.68 12.50
C GLY A 119 -3.11 -2.67 11.45
N ASP A 120 -4.33 -2.17 11.60
CA ASP A 120 -4.95 -1.19 10.68
C ASP A 120 -4.94 0.24 11.24
N GLU A 121 -4.41 0.43 12.43
CA GLU A 121 -4.36 1.72 13.12
C GLU A 121 -3.12 2.53 12.71
N PRO A 122 -3.20 3.88 12.70
CA PRO A 122 -2.04 4.74 12.53
C PRO A 122 -0.94 4.39 13.55
N GLY A 123 0.30 4.25 13.08
CA GLY A 123 1.45 3.91 13.93
C GLY A 123 1.48 2.47 14.46
N ALA A 124 0.55 1.59 14.06
CA ALA A 124 0.60 0.18 14.44
C ALA A 124 1.96 -0.44 14.03
N PRO A 125 2.57 -1.27 14.89
CA PRO A 125 3.87 -1.84 14.59
C PRO A 125 3.78 -2.89 13.49
N LEU A 126 4.85 -3.02 12.73
CA LEU A 126 5.11 -4.24 11.97
C LEU A 126 5.51 -5.36 12.93
N TRP A 127 5.10 -6.59 12.64
CA TRP A 127 5.43 -7.75 13.45
C TRP A 127 6.49 -8.62 12.76
N GLY A 128 7.50 -9.06 13.51
CA GLY A 128 8.50 -10.02 13.01
C GLY A 128 9.93 -9.50 13.10
N GLU A 129 10.72 -9.78 12.07
CA GLU A 129 12.15 -9.46 12.02
C GLU A 129 12.50 -8.75 10.70
N ALA A 130 13.05 -7.55 10.83
CA ALA A 130 13.54 -6.77 9.70
C ALA A 130 14.96 -7.18 9.29
N HIS A 131 15.21 -7.20 7.99
CA HIS A 131 16.58 -7.19 7.45
C HIS A 131 17.22 -5.80 7.67
N PRO A 132 18.56 -5.68 7.83
CA PRO A 132 19.26 -4.38 7.89
C PRO A 132 19.01 -3.45 6.70
N ALA A 133 18.50 -3.96 5.58
CA ALA A 133 18.05 -3.13 4.44
C ALA A 133 16.79 -2.31 4.74
N TRP A 134 16.01 -2.68 5.77
CA TRP A 134 14.86 -1.89 6.21
C TRP A 134 15.35 -0.62 6.89
N ARG A 135 15.20 0.51 6.20
CA ARG A 135 15.66 1.83 6.67
C ARG A 135 14.55 2.74 7.15
N TYR A 136 13.30 2.27 7.13
CA TYR A 136 12.16 3.06 7.57
C TYR A 136 12.06 3.04 9.10
N PRO A 137 11.76 4.18 9.75
CA PRO A 137 11.68 4.30 11.20
C PRO A 137 10.36 3.74 11.76
N ASP A 138 9.91 2.60 11.23
CA ASP A 138 8.67 1.95 11.66
C ASP A 138 8.81 1.37 13.06
N ALA A 139 7.73 1.43 13.85
CA ALA A 139 7.64 0.61 15.05
C ALA A 139 7.69 -0.87 14.64
N LEU A 140 8.64 -1.61 15.20
CA LEU A 140 8.79 -3.05 14.97
C LEU A 140 8.61 -3.79 16.29
N GLU A 141 7.65 -4.70 16.32
CA GLU A 141 7.45 -5.60 17.44
C GLU A 141 7.92 -7.00 17.04
N ARG A 142 8.92 -7.52 17.74
CA ARG A 142 9.44 -8.85 17.45
C ARG A 142 8.42 -9.91 17.89
N ARG A 143 7.96 -10.71 16.92
CA ARG A 143 7.07 -11.85 17.12
C ARG A 143 7.55 -13.05 16.32
N ALA A 144 7.23 -14.25 16.80
CA ALA A 144 7.47 -15.43 15.98
C ALA A 144 6.54 -15.41 14.75
N ARG A 145 6.98 -15.97 13.63
CA ARG A 145 6.23 -15.90 12.35
C ARG A 145 4.81 -16.47 12.47
N HIS A 146 4.65 -17.60 13.17
CA HIS A 146 3.35 -18.22 13.39
C HIS A 146 2.42 -17.36 14.27
N GLU A 147 2.97 -16.54 15.16
CA GLU A 147 2.19 -15.59 15.97
C GLU A 147 1.81 -14.36 15.14
N ALA A 148 2.74 -13.84 14.33
CA ALA A 148 2.51 -12.68 13.47
C ALA A 148 1.47 -12.96 12.38
N LEU A 149 1.36 -14.20 11.93
CA LEU A 149 0.43 -14.67 10.89
C LEU A 149 -0.73 -15.50 11.46
N ALA A 150 -1.00 -15.41 12.77
CA ALA A 150 -2.06 -16.20 13.42
C ALA A 150 -3.49 -15.76 13.04
N GLY A 151 -3.65 -14.59 12.42
CA GLY A 151 -4.94 -14.01 12.07
C GLY A 151 -4.92 -13.29 10.72
N PRO A 152 -5.98 -12.53 10.41
CA PRO A 152 -6.03 -11.74 9.18
C PRO A 152 -4.93 -10.69 9.12
N VAL A 153 -4.31 -10.55 7.95
CA VAL A 153 -3.21 -9.61 7.72
C VAL A 153 -3.47 -8.75 6.50
N ILE A 154 -2.99 -7.50 6.53
CA ILE A 154 -3.13 -6.55 5.43
C ILE A 154 -2.06 -6.85 4.37
N LYS A 155 -0.83 -7.11 4.80
CA LYS A 155 0.26 -7.59 3.95
C LYS A 155 1.45 -8.11 4.75
N ALA A 156 2.35 -8.80 4.07
CA ALA A 156 3.66 -9.16 4.60
C ALA A 156 4.78 -8.69 3.66
N PHE A 157 5.96 -8.47 4.22
CA PHE A 157 7.19 -8.17 3.50
C PHE A 157 8.17 -9.31 3.72
N ALA A 158 8.83 -9.76 2.65
CA ALA A 158 9.87 -10.78 2.73
C ALA A 158 11.13 -10.33 2.00
N HIS A 159 12.28 -10.59 2.62
CA HIS A 159 13.59 -10.29 2.06
C HIS A 159 14.46 -11.55 2.03
N SER A 160 15.11 -11.79 0.89
CA SER A 160 16.11 -12.84 0.77
C SER A 160 17.51 -12.25 0.86
N HIS A 161 18.38 -12.90 1.63
CA HIS A 161 19.80 -12.55 1.69
C HIS A 161 20.58 -12.95 0.42
N ARG A 162 19.97 -13.72 -0.47
CA ARG A 162 20.66 -14.42 -1.57
C ARG A 162 20.12 -14.10 -2.95
N TYR A 163 18.88 -13.66 -3.05
CA TYR A 163 18.18 -13.45 -4.31
C TYR A 163 17.78 -12.00 -4.46
N ASP A 164 17.85 -11.50 -5.69
CA ASP A 164 17.26 -10.21 -6.03
C ASP A 164 15.72 -10.27 -5.86
N PRO A 165 15.04 -9.18 -5.44
CA PRO A 165 13.60 -9.17 -5.31
C PRO A 165 12.84 -9.61 -6.57
N ASP A 166 13.30 -9.29 -7.78
CA ASP A 166 12.60 -9.69 -9.01
C ASP A 166 12.68 -11.22 -9.22
N GLU A 167 13.83 -11.83 -8.92
CA GLU A 167 13.99 -13.29 -8.90
C GLU A 167 13.09 -13.92 -7.84
N LEU A 168 13.01 -13.30 -6.65
CA LEU A 168 12.17 -13.78 -5.56
C LEU A 168 10.68 -13.70 -5.90
N VAL A 169 10.22 -12.61 -6.54
CA VAL A 169 8.85 -12.50 -7.08
C VAL A 169 8.59 -13.59 -8.11
N ALA A 170 9.52 -13.83 -9.03
CA ALA A 170 9.36 -14.84 -10.07
C ALA A 170 9.21 -16.24 -9.47
N ILE A 171 10.05 -16.61 -8.48
CA ILE A 171 9.94 -17.89 -7.76
C ILE A 171 8.62 -17.97 -6.99
N ALA A 172 8.27 -16.94 -6.21
CA ALA A 172 7.04 -16.92 -5.42
C ALA A 172 5.80 -17.13 -6.31
N ARG A 173 5.75 -16.50 -7.48
CA ARG A 173 4.65 -16.66 -8.45
C ARG A 173 4.49 -18.08 -8.99
N THR A 174 5.52 -18.91 -8.97
CA THR A 174 5.38 -20.34 -9.35
C THR A 174 4.73 -21.19 -8.26
N LEU A 175 4.69 -20.69 -7.02
CA LEU A 175 4.16 -21.39 -5.85
C LEU A 175 2.73 -20.98 -5.50
N ILE A 176 2.28 -19.82 -6.01
CA ILE A 176 0.99 -19.22 -5.66
C ILE A 176 -0.15 -19.95 -6.40
N PRO A 177 -1.16 -20.46 -5.68
CA PRO A 177 -2.44 -20.83 -6.29
C PRO A 177 -3.08 -19.61 -6.97
N ALA A 178 -3.86 -19.82 -8.04
CA ALA A 178 -4.37 -18.74 -8.89
C ALA A 178 -5.10 -17.59 -8.15
N ASP A 179 -5.63 -17.84 -6.96
CA ASP A 179 -6.40 -16.93 -6.11
C ASP A 179 -5.83 -16.75 -4.69
N GLY A 180 -4.58 -17.17 -4.43
CA GLY A 180 -4.02 -17.17 -3.07
C GLY A 180 -3.63 -15.78 -2.55
N VAL A 181 -2.72 -15.09 -3.25
CA VAL A 181 -2.15 -13.78 -2.87
C VAL A 181 -1.63 -13.04 -4.10
N THR A 182 -1.38 -11.73 -3.95
CA THR A 182 -0.66 -10.92 -4.93
C THR A 182 0.75 -10.67 -4.44
N VAL A 183 1.77 -10.90 -5.29
CA VAL A 183 3.19 -10.66 -4.95
C VAL A 183 3.83 -9.67 -5.91
N THR A 184 4.41 -8.62 -5.35
CA THR A 184 5.07 -7.51 -6.06
C THR A 184 6.37 -7.11 -5.38
N GLN A 185 7.22 -6.38 -6.10
CA GLN A 185 8.42 -5.76 -5.55
C GLN A 185 8.02 -4.56 -4.67
N ALA A 186 8.69 -4.38 -3.52
CA ALA A 186 8.31 -3.42 -2.47
C ALA A 186 9.38 -2.36 -2.17
N GLY A 187 10.44 -2.25 -2.98
CA GLY A 187 11.63 -1.46 -2.67
C GLY A 187 12.57 -2.15 -1.68
N LEU A 188 13.78 -1.60 -1.50
CA LEU A 188 14.78 -2.05 -0.50
C LEU A 188 15.15 -3.54 -0.54
N GLY A 189 14.98 -4.19 -1.69
CA GLY A 189 15.21 -5.64 -1.83
C GLY A 189 14.11 -6.52 -1.24
N TYR A 190 12.95 -5.96 -0.87
CA TYR A 190 11.80 -6.72 -0.38
C TYR A 190 10.82 -7.05 -1.50
N ILE A 191 10.14 -8.16 -1.33
CA ILE A 191 8.82 -8.41 -1.93
C ILE A 191 7.75 -8.11 -0.91
N GLU A 192 6.58 -7.69 -1.37
CA GLU A 192 5.36 -7.65 -0.56
C GLU A 192 4.36 -8.69 -1.04
N ILE A 193 3.63 -9.25 -0.07
CA ILE A 193 2.62 -10.29 -0.24
C ILE A 193 1.32 -9.69 0.28
N CYS A 194 0.40 -9.44 -0.63
CA CYS A 194 -0.87 -8.76 -0.36
C CYS A 194 -2.05 -9.71 -0.67
N PRO A 195 -3.28 -9.37 -0.24
CA PRO A 195 -4.47 -10.11 -0.62
C PRO A 195 -4.61 -10.30 -2.15
N PRO A 196 -5.31 -11.34 -2.59
CA PRO A 196 -5.47 -11.61 -4.02
C PRO A 196 -6.21 -10.46 -4.72
N GLY A 197 -5.71 -10.06 -5.90
CA GLY A 197 -6.35 -9.05 -6.76
C GLY A 197 -6.23 -7.59 -6.30
N VAL A 198 -5.56 -7.31 -5.18
CA VAL A 198 -5.34 -5.92 -4.74
C VAL A 198 -4.22 -5.26 -5.54
N THR A 199 -4.53 -4.11 -6.13
CA THR A 199 -3.59 -3.25 -6.85
C THR A 199 -4.02 -1.79 -6.63
N LYS A 200 -3.10 -0.83 -6.86
CA LYS A 200 -3.45 0.60 -6.82
C LYS A 200 -4.65 0.90 -7.74
N ALA A 201 -4.72 0.25 -8.90
CA ALA A 201 -5.83 0.38 -9.84
C ALA A 201 -7.16 -0.15 -9.28
N THR A 202 -7.16 -1.33 -8.65
CA THR A 202 -8.40 -1.87 -8.05
C THR A 202 -8.83 -1.08 -6.81
N GLY A 203 -7.90 -0.43 -6.11
CA GLY A 203 -8.21 0.54 -5.04
C GLY A 203 -8.78 1.86 -5.59
N LEU A 204 -8.18 2.40 -6.65
CA LEU A 204 -8.66 3.61 -7.32
C LEU A 204 -10.07 3.43 -7.92
N ALA A 205 -10.40 2.23 -8.38
CA ALA A 205 -11.76 1.88 -8.80
C ALA A 205 -12.80 2.09 -7.69
N VAL A 206 -12.46 1.80 -6.42
CA VAL A 206 -13.38 2.07 -5.28
C VAL A 206 -13.68 3.55 -5.13
N VAL A 207 -12.66 4.40 -5.31
CA VAL A 207 -12.81 5.85 -5.24
C VAL A 207 -13.62 6.37 -6.42
N ALA A 208 -13.36 5.86 -7.63
CA ALA A 208 -14.15 6.23 -8.80
C ALA A 208 -15.62 5.86 -8.63
N ASP A 209 -15.90 4.64 -8.12
CA ASP A 209 -17.25 4.16 -7.84
C ASP A 209 -17.97 5.01 -6.76
N SER A 210 -17.28 5.38 -5.67
CA SER A 210 -17.86 6.23 -4.62
C SER A 210 -18.22 7.63 -5.10
N LEU A 211 -17.48 8.14 -6.09
CA LEU A 211 -17.71 9.44 -6.73
C LEU A 211 -18.66 9.38 -7.94
N GLY A 212 -19.05 8.18 -8.39
CA GLY A 212 -19.82 7.98 -9.62
C GLY A 212 -19.08 8.39 -10.89
N VAL A 213 -17.75 8.25 -10.91
CA VAL A 213 -16.86 8.59 -12.03
C VAL A 213 -16.55 7.35 -12.86
N ASP A 214 -16.70 7.44 -14.19
CA ASP A 214 -16.25 6.36 -15.10
C ASP A 214 -14.72 6.22 -15.00
N PRO A 215 -14.17 5.01 -14.76
CA PRO A 215 -12.72 4.77 -14.70
C PRO A 215 -11.94 5.25 -15.93
N ARG A 216 -12.59 5.41 -17.09
CA ARG A 216 -11.97 5.97 -18.31
C ARG A 216 -11.79 7.50 -18.26
N SER A 217 -12.29 8.15 -17.21
CA SER A 217 -12.22 9.60 -16.99
C SER A 217 -11.27 9.99 -15.84
N VAL A 218 -10.48 9.02 -15.38
CA VAL A 218 -9.47 9.10 -14.31
C VAL A 218 -8.08 9.22 -14.92
#